data_AF-A0A0L0GGQ4-F1
#
_entry.id   AF-A0A0L0GGQ4-F1
#
_cell.length_a   1.000
_cell.length_b   1.000
_cell.length_c   1.000
_cell.angle_alpha   90.00
_cell.angle_beta   90.00
_cell.angle_gamma   90.00
#
_symmetry.space_group_name_H-M   'P 1'
#
loop_
_entity.id
_entity.type
_entity.pdbx_description
1 polymer ?
#
loop_
_entity_poly.entity_id
_entity_poly.type
_entity_poly.pdbx_seq_one_letter_code
_entity_poly.pdbx_strand_id
1 'polypeptide(L)'
;MYHVLTYRISSALVALCIFFSYAHAAEFTFELEDKKSFCVYEAVEDSLNPLVLEFQVIYGGSLGKEDVNVAITAPSGAVVYDKKKASDGTHMIDHPETGEYEVCFDNNFSRVSHKIVYFDLYIDDNHDTIVKSDELHVTVLNRMSMMFLNIRDSFNIIIDAQTHHRVNEMHGRSLGEEVHYRVGLWSLLVSVCMITVTYMQVWAVKGLFDKPRSQQDYEAFHLVGRNAVGNGA
;
A
#
# COMPACT_ATOMS: atom_id res chain seq x y z
N MET A 1 -1.43 30.45 37.94
CA MET A 1 -1.23 28.99 38.03
C MET A 1 -2.11 28.23 37.04
N TYR A 2 -3.44 28.43 37.04
CA TYR A 2 -4.36 27.77 36.10
C TYR A 2 -4.06 27.99 34.60
N HIS A 3 -3.64 29.18 34.18
CA HIS A 3 -3.25 29.47 32.78
C HIS A 3 -1.99 28.73 32.30
N VAL A 4 -1.03 28.50 33.20
CA VAL A 4 0.20 27.76 32.87
C VAL A 4 -0.10 26.27 32.78
N LEU A 5 -1.04 25.78 33.61
CA LEU A 5 -1.49 24.40 33.60
C LEU A 5 -2.32 24.07 32.35
N THR A 6 -3.25 24.95 31.95
CA THR A 6 -4.06 24.78 30.73
C THR A 6 -3.21 24.79 29.46
N TYR A 7 -2.22 25.69 29.38
CA TYR A 7 -1.30 25.75 28.25
C TYR A 7 -0.43 24.49 28.14
N ARG A 8 0.06 23.98 29.28
CA ARG A 8 0.83 22.72 29.33
C ARG A 8 0.02 21.51 28.90
N ILE A 9 -1.23 21.40 29.35
CA ILE A 9 -2.14 20.30 28.98
C ILE A 9 -2.47 20.35 27.48
N SER A 10 -2.73 21.55 26.94
CA SER A 10 -2.94 21.75 25.50
C SER A 10 -1.72 21.33 24.68
N SER A 11 -0.52 21.77 25.07
CA SER A 11 0.72 21.40 24.35
C SER A 11 1.01 19.89 24.39
N ALA A 12 0.71 19.22 25.51
CA ALA A 12 0.90 17.79 25.66
C ALA A 12 -0.07 16.98 24.79
N LEU A 13 -1.33 17.42 24.67
CA LEU A 13 -2.31 16.79 23.78
C LEU A 13 -1.91 16.91 22.32
N VAL A 14 -1.43 18.08 21.90
CA VAL A 14 -0.95 18.29 20.53
C VAL A 14 0.27 17.41 20.22
N ALA A 15 1.24 17.33 21.13
CA ALA A 15 2.41 16.47 20.96
C ALA A 15 2.04 14.98 20.91
N LEU A 16 1.10 14.54 21.75
CA LEU A 16 0.59 13.17 21.74
C LEU A 16 -0.07 12.82 20.39
N CYS A 17 -0.87 13.73 19.82
CA CYS A 17 -1.50 13.51 18.51
C CYS A 17 -0.48 13.39 17.37
N ILE A 18 0.60 14.19 17.40
CA ILE A 18 1.66 14.17 16.37
C ILE A 18 2.47 12.87 16.44
N PHE A 19 2.74 12.34 17.64
CA PHE A 19 3.46 11.08 17.81
C PHE A 19 2.69 9.89 17.23
N PHE A 20 1.38 9.96 17.27
CA PHE A 20 0.49 8.86 16.97
C PHE A 20 0.12 8.82 15.47
N SER A 21 0.23 9.95 14.75
CA SER A 21 0.05 10.02 13.30
C SER A 21 1.12 9.29 12.45
N TYR A 22 2.18 8.75 13.08
CA TYR A 22 3.10 7.81 12.44
C TYR A 22 2.50 6.40 12.40
N ALA A 23 1.47 6.22 11.58
CA ALA A 23 0.90 4.90 11.33
C ALA A 23 1.30 4.46 9.91
N HIS A 24 2.21 3.49 9.80
CA HIS A 24 2.56 2.86 8.52
C HIS A 24 1.39 1.99 8.03
N ALA A 25 1.10 2.04 6.73
CA ALA A 25 0.27 1.05 6.04
C ALA A 25 1.19 -0.05 5.50
N ALA A 26 0.83 -1.32 5.69
CA ALA A 26 1.52 -2.45 5.07
C ALA A 26 0.53 -3.13 4.14
N GLU A 27 0.78 -3.02 2.84
CA GLU A 27 0.05 -3.69 1.77
C GLU A 27 0.77 -4.97 1.38
N PHE A 28 0.05 -6.07 1.17
CA PHE A 28 0.66 -7.36 0.84
C PHE A 28 0.89 -7.46 -0.67
N THR A 29 2.09 -7.06 -1.07
CA THR A 29 2.71 -7.37 -2.36
C THR A 29 4.04 -8.05 -2.07
N PHE A 30 4.58 -8.85 -3.00
CA PHE A 30 5.87 -9.49 -2.76
C PHE A 30 6.95 -8.40 -2.63
N GLU A 31 7.45 -8.22 -1.41
CA GLU A 31 8.46 -7.23 -1.08
C GLU A 31 9.86 -7.85 -1.29
N LEU A 32 10.54 -7.41 -2.34
CA LEU A 32 11.95 -7.73 -2.54
C LEU A 32 12.78 -6.81 -1.64
N GLU A 33 13.18 -7.34 -0.49
CA GLU A 33 14.04 -6.67 0.50
C GLU A 33 15.34 -6.12 -0.14
N ASP A 34 15.95 -5.16 0.53
CA ASP A 34 17.23 -4.60 0.09
C ASP A 34 18.33 -5.66 0.11
N LYS A 35 19.21 -5.64 -0.90
CA LYS A 35 20.33 -6.58 -1.01
C LYS A 35 19.95 -8.05 -1.10
N LYS A 36 18.70 -8.36 -1.42
CA LYS A 36 18.25 -9.73 -1.67
C LYS A 36 17.90 -9.94 -3.14
N SER A 37 18.00 -11.21 -3.53
CA SER A 37 17.45 -11.73 -4.77
C SER A 37 16.32 -12.70 -4.43
N PHE A 38 15.32 -12.74 -5.30
CA PHE A 38 14.21 -13.68 -5.22
C PHE A 38 14.17 -14.48 -6.51
N CYS A 39 14.08 -15.80 -6.39
CA CYS A 39 14.07 -16.69 -7.54
C CYS A 39 12.85 -17.61 -7.46
N VAL A 40 12.21 -17.80 -8.62
CA VAL A 40 11.06 -18.67 -8.82
C VAL A 40 11.43 -19.72 -9.86
N TYR A 41 10.85 -20.90 -9.72
CA TYR A 41 11.13 -22.04 -10.56
C TYR A 41 9.86 -22.48 -11.26
N GLU A 42 9.94 -22.68 -12.58
CA GLU A 42 8.83 -23.19 -13.40
C GLU A 42 9.28 -24.41 -14.18
N ALA A 43 8.50 -25.49 -14.09
CA ALA A 43 8.82 -26.74 -14.77
C ALA A 43 8.17 -26.77 -16.16
N VAL A 44 8.99 -26.80 -17.20
CA VAL A 44 8.56 -26.96 -18.58
C VAL A 44 8.57 -28.45 -18.93
N GLU A 45 7.38 -29.03 -19.12
CA GLU A 45 7.22 -30.44 -19.52
C GLU A 45 7.36 -30.64 -21.04
N ASP A 46 6.85 -29.70 -21.84
CA ASP A 46 6.87 -29.77 -23.30
C ASP A 46 7.64 -28.58 -23.90
N SER A 47 8.66 -28.89 -24.71
CA SER A 47 9.47 -27.90 -25.43
C SER A 47 8.74 -27.21 -26.60
N LEU A 48 7.53 -27.67 -26.94
CA LEU A 48 6.73 -27.13 -28.04
C LEU A 48 6.07 -25.79 -27.71
N ASN A 49 5.72 -25.56 -26.43
CA ASN A 49 5.01 -24.36 -26.02
C ASN A 49 6.00 -23.28 -25.53
N PRO A 50 5.82 -22.01 -25.95
CA PRO A 50 6.68 -20.93 -25.48
C PRO A 50 6.54 -20.69 -23.98
N LEU A 51 7.67 -20.48 -23.30
CA LEU A 51 7.68 -19.96 -21.94
C LEU A 51 7.68 -18.43 -21.99
N VAL A 52 6.71 -17.79 -21.34
CA VAL A 52 6.55 -16.33 -21.33
C VAL A 52 6.74 -15.79 -19.92
N LEU A 53 7.65 -14.82 -19.79
CA LEU A 53 7.85 -14.03 -18.58
C LEU A 53 7.37 -12.60 -18.86
N GLU A 54 6.43 -12.12 -18.06
CA GLU A 54 6.04 -10.72 -17.99
C GLU A 54 6.38 -10.17 -16.61
N PHE A 55 6.98 -8.99 -16.52
CA PHE A 55 7.26 -8.36 -15.24
C PHE A 55 7.14 -6.84 -15.29
N GLN A 56 6.79 -6.26 -14.14
CA GLN A 56 6.72 -4.82 -13.91
C GLN A 56 7.09 -4.47 -12.47
N VAL A 57 7.97 -3.49 -12.29
CA VAL A 57 8.27 -2.91 -10.99
C VAL A 57 7.16 -1.94 -10.62
N ILE A 58 6.33 -2.29 -9.64
CA ILE A 58 5.21 -1.46 -9.16
C ILE A 58 5.72 -0.32 -8.27
N TYR A 59 6.76 -0.59 -7.46
CA TYR A 59 7.25 0.37 -6.49
C TYR A 59 8.76 0.22 -6.26
N GLY A 60 9.49 1.34 -6.29
CA GLY A 60 10.94 1.39 -6.11
C GLY A 60 11.41 2.01 -4.78
N GLY A 61 10.52 2.26 -3.82
CA GLY A 61 10.84 3.00 -2.58
C GLY A 61 10.84 4.52 -2.76
N SER A 62 10.85 5.27 -1.64
CA SER A 62 10.72 6.74 -1.64
C SER A 62 11.89 7.53 -2.29
N LEU A 63 13.02 6.88 -2.56
CA LEU A 63 14.24 7.49 -3.16
C LEU A 63 14.88 6.60 -4.24
N GLY A 64 14.31 5.42 -4.50
CA GLY A 64 14.88 4.42 -5.41
C GLY A 64 14.35 4.57 -6.83
N LYS A 65 15.10 4.02 -7.80
CA LYS A 65 14.64 3.88 -9.17
C LYS A 65 13.76 2.63 -9.28
N GLU A 66 12.76 2.70 -10.15
CA GLU A 66 11.87 1.59 -10.50
C GLU A 66 12.58 0.65 -11.47
N ASP A 67 13.69 0.04 -11.03
CA ASP A 67 14.50 -0.85 -11.84
C ASP A 67 14.82 -2.15 -11.08
N VAL A 68 15.00 -3.27 -11.75
CA VAL A 68 15.44 -4.54 -11.15
C VAL A 68 16.35 -5.29 -12.12
N ASN A 69 17.24 -6.13 -11.60
CA ASN A 69 17.99 -7.05 -12.46
C ASN A 69 17.16 -8.32 -12.61
N VAL A 70 16.91 -8.75 -13.85
CA VAL A 70 16.15 -9.97 -14.15
C VAL A 70 17.07 -10.93 -14.88
N ALA A 71 17.14 -12.17 -14.42
CA ALA A 71 17.86 -13.23 -15.11
C ALA A 71 17.01 -14.50 -15.20
N ILE A 72 17.09 -15.20 -16.33
CA ILE A 72 16.47 -16.51 -16.54
C ILE A 72 17.59 -17.50 -16.83
N THR A 73 17.63 -18.58 -16.03
CA THR A 73 18.56 -19.69 -16.18
C THR A 73 17.79 -20.91 -16.69
N ALA A 74 18.28 -21.51 -17.76
CA ALA A 74 17.74 -22.74 -18.31
C ALA A 74 18.08 -23.96 -17.43
N PRO A 75 17.39 -25.10 -17.61
CA PRO A 75 17.67 -26.34 -16.86
C PRO A 75 19.11 -26.84 -17.05
N SER A 76 19.73 -26.51 -18.18
CA SER A 76 21.14 -26.78 -18.47
C SER A 76 22.14 -25.93 -17.67
N GLY A 77 21.66 -24.94 -16.89
CA GLY A 77 22.46 -23.98 -16.15
C GLY A 77 22.94 -22.78 -16.98
N ALA A 78 22.52 -22.69 -18.25
CA ALA A 78 22.84 -21.56 -19.11
C ALA A 78 21.92 -20.37 -18.85
N VAL A 79 22.48 -19.16 -18.72
CA VAL A 79 21.69 -17.93 -18.60
C VAL A 79 21.15 -17.56 -19.98
N VAL A 80 19.85 -17.74 -20.19
CA VAL A 80 19.17 -17.49 -21.48
C VAL A 80 18.68 -16.05 -21.60
N TYR A 81 18.44 -15.38 -20.48
CA TYR A 81 18.07 -13.98 -20.43
C TYR A 81 18.77 -13.30 -19.26
N ASP A 82 19.36 -12.13 -19.48
CA ASP A 82 19.88 -11.27 -18.42
C ASP A 82 19.65 -9.81 -18.80
N LYS A 83 18.80 -9.12 -18.05
CA LYS A 83 18.51 -7.71 -18.23
C LYS A 83 18.77 -6.98 -16.91
N LYS A 84 19.72 -6.06 -16.95
CA LYS A 84 20.06 -5.21 -15.80
C LYS A 84 19.20 -3.94 -15.81
N LYS A 85 18.78 -3.51 -14.62
CA LYS A 85 18.04 -2.26 -14.39
C LYS A 85 16.82 -2.07 -15.30
N ALA A 86 15.96 -3.08 -15.37
CA ALA A 86 14.70 -3.01 -16.10
C ALA A 86 13.54 -2.58 -15.18
N SER A 87 12.69 -1.67 -15.65
CA SER A 87 11.43 -1.29 -15.00
C SER A 87 10.30 -2.25 -15.32
N ASP A 88 10.30 -2.75 -16.55
CA ASP A 88 9.29 -3.61 -17.12
C ASP A 88 9.89 -4.42 -18.29
N GLY A 89 9.18 -5.47 -18.66
CA GLY A 89 9.45 -6.19 -19.89
C GLY A 89 8.66 -7.48 -20.01
N THR A 90 8.53 -7.90 -21.26
CA THR A 90 8.04 -9.23 -21.62
C THR A 90 9.16 -9.95 -22.37
N HIS A 91 9.40 -11.21 -22.01
CA HIS A 91 10.35 -12.08 -22.70
C HIS A 91 9.70 -13.42 -22.98
N MET A 92 9.83 -13.90 -24.21
CA MET A 92 9.28 -15.16 -24.68
C MET A 92 10.42 -16.05 -25.16
N ILE A 93 10.41 -17.29 -24.71
CA ILE A 93 11.33 -18.35 -25.13
C ILE A 93 10.51 -19.30 -25.98
N ASP A 94 10.65 -19.22 -27.30
CA ASP A 94 9.81 -19.96 -28.26
C ASP A 94 9.94 -21.48 -28.12
N HIS A 95 11.16 -21.98 -27.87
CA HIS A 95 11.48 -23.41 -27.83
C HIS A 95 12.29 -23.73 -26.56
N PRO A 96 11.64 -23.77 -25.38
CA PRO A 96 12.32 -24.05 -24.13
C PRO A 96 12.81 -25.51 -24.06
N GLU A 97 13.94 -25.74 -23.39
CA GLU A 97 14.43 -27.08 -23.05
C GLU A 97 13.51 -27.69 -21.98
N THR A 98 13.18 -28.98 -22.08
CA THR A 98 12.41 -29.65 -21.03
C THR A 98 13.19 -29.64 -19.71
N GLY A 99 12.57 -29.12 -18.65
CA GLY A 99 13.16 -29.05 -17.32
C GLY A 99 12.71 -27.83 -16.51
N GLU A 100 13.38 -27.62 -15.38
CA GLU A 100 13.07 -26.54 -14.45
C GLU A 100 13.85 -25.27 -14.82
N TYR A 101 13.14 -24.20 -15.15
CA TYR A 101 13.68 -22.87 -15.39
C TYR A 101 13.70 -22.07 -14.11
N GLU A 102 14.80 -21.35 -13.87
CA GLU A 102 14.94 -20.44 -12.73
C GLU A 102 14.84 -18.99 -13.22
N VAL A 103 13.88 -18.24 -12.70
CA VAL A 103 13.74 -16.79 -12.93
C VAL A 103 14.10 -16.04 -11.67
N CYS A 104 15.15 -15.24 -11.71
CA CYS A 104 15.66 -14.46 -10.58
C CYS A 104 15.49 -12.96 -10.77
N PHE A 105 14.97 -12.30 -9.74
CA PHE A 105 14.89 -10.86 -9.58
C PHE A 105 15.89 -10.41 -8.52
N ASP A 106 16.87 -9.59 -8.89
CA ASP A 106 17.95 -9.14 -8.03
C ASP A 106 17.88 -7.63 -7.74
N ASN A 107 17.86 -7.28 -6.46
CA ASN A 107 17.85 -5.92 -5.93
C ASN A 107 19.14 -5.57 -5.16
N ASN A 108 20.28 -6.24 -5.44
CA ASN A 108 21.51 -6.02 -4.71
C ASN A 108 22.18 -4.65 -4.92
N PHE A 109 21.77 -3.93 -5.96
CA PHE A 109 22.28 -2.59 -6.22
C PHE A 109 21.60 -1.49 -5.37
N SER A 110 20.42 -1.76 -4.79
CA SER A 110 19.71 -0.81 -3.94
C SER A 110 20.17 -0.97 -2.50
N ARG A 111 20.78 0.09 -1.95
CA ARG A 111 21.37 0.06 -0.60
C ARG A 111 20.37 0.31 0.53
N VAL A 112 19.18 0.85 0.20
CA VAL A 112 18.22 1.40 1.18
C VAL A 112 16.75 1.19 0.78
N SER A 113 16.45 0.84 -0.48
CA SER A 113 15.06 0.75 -0.97
C SER A 113 14.65 -0.69 -1.31
N HIS A 114 13.61 -1.17 -0.63
CA HIS A 114 12.86 -2.36 -1.05
C HIS A 114 12.13 -2.10 -2.36
N LYS A 115 11.82 -3.15 -3.10
CA LYS A 115 11.08 -3.07 -4.37
C LYS A 115 9.89 -4.01 -4.36
N ILE A 116 8.81 -3.57 -5.00
CA ILE A 116 7.65 -4.41 -5.26
C ILE A 116 7.65 -4.70 -6.75
N VAL A 117 7.76 -5.99 -7.10
CA VAL A 117 7.79 -6.46 -8.49
C VAL A 117 6.60 -7.38 -8.70
N TYR A 118 5.76 -7.03 -9.66
CA TYR A 118 4.78 -7.94 -10.23
C TYR A 118 5.44 -8.74 -11.34
N PHE A 119 5.18 -10.04 -11.38
CA PHE A 119 5.59 -10.89 -12.47
C PHE A 119 4.53 -11.95 -12.73
N ASP A 120 4.48 -12.39 -13.98
CA ASP A 120 3.69 -13.51 -14.44
C ASP A 120 4.59 -14.43 -15.27
N LEU A 121 4.55 -15.72 -14.98
CA LEU A 121 5.36 -16.74 -15.63
C LEU A 121 4.43 -17.88 -16.00
N TYR A 122 4.22 -18.06 -17.29
CA TYR A 122 3.29 -19.05 -17.81
C TYR A 122 3.80 -19.68 -19.11
N ILE A 123 3.31 -20.87 -19.38
CA ILE A 123 3.54 -21.59 -20.64
C ILE A 123 2.37 -21.25 -21.57
N ASP A 124 2.67 -20.72 -22.75
CA ASP A 124 1.63 -20.39 -23.74
C ASP A 124 1.22 -21.63 -24.54
N ASP A 125 0.31 -22.41 -23.97
CA ASP A 125 -0.28 -23.60 -24.60
C ASP A 125 -1.11 -23.27 -25.87
N ASN A 126 -1.34 -21.98 -26.17
CA ASN A 126 -2.13 -21.58 -27.33
C ASN A 126 -1.33 -21.61 -28.65
N HIS A 127 0.01 -21.63 -28.58
CA HIS A 127 0.82 -21.61 -29.79
C HIS A 127 0.72 -22.94 -30.58
N ASP A 128 0.65 -24.08 -29.88
CA ASP A 128 0.53 -25.40 -30.52
C ASP A 128 -0.92 -25.75 -30.88
N THR A 129 -1.93 -25.16 -30.24
CA THR A 129 -3.33 -25.31 -30.68
C THR A 129 -3.60 -24.59 -32.00
N ILE A 130 -2.94 -23.46 -32.28
CA ILE A 130 -3.07 -22.78 -33.59
C ILE A 130 -2.42 -23.62 -34.71
N VAL A 131 -1.25 -24.22 -34.47
CA VAL A 131 -0.52 -24.97 -35.51
C VAL A 131 -1.03 -26.41 -35.67
N LYS A 132 -1.37 -27.10 -34.58
CA LYS A 132 -1.80 -28.51 -34.59
C LYS A 132 -3.31 -28.66 -34.85
N SER A 133 -4.14 -27.64 -34.56
CA SER A 133 -5.56 -27.67 -34.97
C SER A 133 -5.73 -27.52 -36.47
N ASP A 134 -4.80 -26.87 -37.17
CA ASP A 134 -4.92 -26.65 -38.61
C ASP A 134 -4.63 -27.94 -39.42
N GLU A 135 -3.79 -28.86 -38.93
CA GLU A 135 -3.50 -30.14 -39.62
C GLU A 135 -4.31 -31.35 -39.12
N LEU A 136 -4.53 -31.51 -37.81
CA LEU A 136 -5.21 -32.70 -37.28
C LEU A 136 -6.75 -32.52 -37.17
N HIS A 137 -7.22 -31.28 -36.98
CA HIS A 137 -8.64 -30.99 -36.72
C HIS A 137 -9.48 -30.80 -38.00
N VAL A 138 -8.82 -30.49 -39.11
CA VAL A 138 -9.45 -30.32 -40.43
C VAL A 138 -9.97 -31.64 -41.03
N THR A 139 -9.53 -32.80 -40.51
CA THR A 139 -9.93 -34.10 -41.08
C THR A 139 -11.21 -34.70 -40.47
N VAL A 140 -11.67 -34.27 -39.28
CA VAL A 140 -12.82 -34.92 -38.60
C VAL A 140 -13.89 -33.96 -38.05
N LEU A 141 -13.66 -32.63 -37.94
CA LEU A 141 -14.69 -31.74 -37.41
C LEU A 141 -15.68 -31.22 -38.45
N ASN A 142 -16.96 -31.51 -38.22
CA ASN A 142 -18.07 -30.83 -38.89
C ASN A 142 -18.06 -29.34 -38.50
N ARG A 143 -18.41 -28.42 -39.42
CA ARG A 143 -18.34 -26.93 -39.21
C ARG A 143 -18.89 -26.44 -37.86
N MET A 144 -19.92 -27.11 -37.34
CA MET A 144 -20.53 -26.81 -36.05
C MET A 144 -19.57 -27.02 -34.87
N SER A 145 -18.79 -28.11 -34.87
CA SER A 145 -17.86 -28.42 -33.79
C SER A 145 -16.71 -27.40 -33.71
N MET A 146 -16.25 -26.86 -34.85
CA MET A 146 -15.20 -25.82 -34.86
C MET A 146 -15.72 -24.50 -34.27
N MET A 147 -16.98 -24.15 -34.53
CA MET A 147 -17.60 -23.00 -33.88
C MET A 147 -17.68 -23.16 -32.36
N PHE A 148 -17.99 -24.36 -31.86
CA PHE A 148 -18.03 -24.63 -30.42
C PHE A 148 -16.66 -24.50 -29.75
N LEU A 149 -15.58 -24.91 -30.40
CA LEU A 149 -14.23 -24.78 -29.87
C LEU A 149 -13.80 -23.32 -29.83
N ASN A 150 -13.99 -22.57 -30.92
CA ASN A 150 -13.69 -21.13 -30.94
C ASN A 150 -14.46 -20.37 -29.86
N ILE A 151 -15.73 -20.75 -29.61
CA ILE A 151 -16.54 -20.18 -28.53
C ILE A 151 -15.95 -20.54 -27.17
N ARG A 152 -15.57 -21.81 -26.95
CA ARG A 152 -14.96 -22.27 -25.69
C ARG A 152 -13.67 -21.51 -25.39
N ASP A 153 -12.81 -21.32 -26.38
CA ASP A 153 -11.54 -20.62 -26.23
C ASP A 153 -11.77 -19.13 -25.94
N SER A 154 -12.71 -18.50 -26.65
CA SER A 154 -13.14 -17.13 -26.36
C SER A 154 -13.65 -16.97 -24.92
N PHE A 155 -14.39 -17.97 -24.40
CA PHE A 155 -14.86 -17.96 -23.02
C PHE A 155 -13.73 -18.13 -22.00
N ASN A 156 -12.76 -18.99 -22.29
CA ASN A 156 -11.61 -19.17 -21.40
C ASN A 156 -10.81 -17.87 -21.24
N ILE A 157 -10.57 -17.14 -22.34
CA ILE A 157 -9.92 -15.83 -22.30
C ILE A 157 -10.71 -14.83 -21.44
N ILE A 158 -12.04 -14.81 -21.57
CA ILE A 158 -12.89 -13.92 -20.76
C ILE A 158 -12.86 -14.31 -19.28
N ILE A 159 -12.92 -15.60 -18.97
CA ILE A 159 -12.88 -16.11 -17.59
C ILE A 159 -11.54 -15.75 -16.93
N ASP A 160 -10.45 -15.90 -17.67
CA ASP A 160 -9.12 -15.57 -17.19
C ASP A 160 -8.99 -14.07 -16.90
N ALA A 161 -9.39 -13.22 -17.85
CA ALA A 161 -9.44 -11.77 -17.66
C ALA A 161 -10.33 -11.36 -16.47
N GLN A 162 -11.50 -11.99 -16.31
CA GLN A 162 -12.40 -11.72 -15.18
C GLN A 162 -11.78 -12.15 -13.85
N THR A 163 -11.06 -13.27 -13.83
CA THR A 163 -10.38 -13.78 -12.63
C THR A 163 -9.26 -12.84 -12.21
N HIS A 164 -8.45 -12.38 -13.18
CA HIS A 164 -7.42 -11.38 -12.95
C HIS A 164 -8.01 -10.07 -12.38
N HIS A 165 -9.07 -9.54 -12.99
CA HIS A 165 -9.75 -8.34 -12.48
C HIS A 165 -10.33 -8.53 -11.07
N ARG A 166 -10.90 -9.70 -10.78
CA ARG A 166 -11.48 -10.01 -9.47
C ARG A 166 -10.42 -10.03 -8.37
N VAL A 167 -9.23 -10.56 -8.62
CA VAL A 167 -8.13 -10.56 -7.64
C VAL A 167 -7.70 -9.12 -7.34
N ASN A 168 -7.53 -8.30 -8.37
CA ASN A 168 -7.16 -6.89 -8.20
C ASN A 168 -8.23 -6.08 -7.46
N GLU A 169 -9.52 -6.34 -7.71
CA GLU A 169 -10.62 -5.72 -6.98
C GLU A 169 -10.63 -6.14 -5.49
N MET A 170 -10.38 -7.41 -5.20
CA MET A 170 -10.29 -7.89 -3.81
C MET A 170 -9.13 -7.22 -3.05
N HIS A 171 -7.98 -7.03 -3.70
CA HIS A 171 -6.86 -6.30 -3.11
C HIS A 171 -7.19 -4.83 -2.86
N GLY A 172 -7.70 -4.12 -3.87
CA GLY A 172 -8.09 -2.71 -3.74
C GLY A 172 -9.14 -2.49 -2.65
N ARG A 173 -10.07 -3.45 -2.50
CA ARG A 173 -11.07 -3.42 -1.44
C ARG A 173 -10.47 -3.64 -0.06
N SER A 174 -9.53 -4.58 0.10
CA SER A 174 -8.89 -4.83 1.40
C SER A 174 -8.06 -3.63 1.90
N LEU A 175 -7.37 -2.95 0.98
CA LEU A 175 -6.61 -1.74 1.27
C LEU A 175 -7.53 -0.58 1.66
N GLY A 176 -8.65 -0.46 0.94
CA GLY A 176 -9.69 0.51 1.28
C GLY A 176 -10.23 0.30 2.69
N GLU A 177 -10.53 -0.94 3.08
CA GLU A 177 -11.06 -1.27 4.41
C GLU A 177 -10.04 -0.99 5.53
N GLU A 178 -8.77 -1.35 5.35
CA GLU A 178 -7.72 -1.09 6.35
C GLU A 178 -7.44 0.41 6.51
N VAL A 179 -7.31 1.16 5.40
CA VAL A 179 -7.11 2.61 5.44
C VAL A 179 -8.31 3.32 6.06
N HIS A 180 -9.53 2.90 5.72
CA HIS A 180 -10.75 3.50 6.25
C HIS A 180 -10.87 3.34 7.76
N TYR A 181 -10.59 2.14 8.29
CA TYR A 181 -10.65 1.88 9.74
C TYR A 181 -9.63 2.74 10.51
N ARG A 182 -8.39 2.82 10.01
CA ARG A 182 -7.30 3.56 10.65
C ARG A 182 -7.57 5.07 10.65
N VAL A 183 -7.95 5.65 9.50
CA VAL A 183 -8.30 7.08 9.40
C VAL A 183 -9.53 7.41 10.23
N GLY A 184 -10.50 6.48 10.31
CA GLY A 184 -11.68 6.61 11.18
C GLY A 184 -11.31 6.72 12.65
N LEU A 185 -10.42 5.85 13.14
CA LEU A 185 -9.93 5.89 14.52
C LEU A 185 -9.20 7.20 14.84
N TRP A 186 -8.34 7.67 13.93
CA TRP A 186 -7.65 8.95 14.03
C TRP A 186 -8.62 10.13 14.14
N SER A 187 -9.60 10.16 13.24
CA SER A 187 -10.60 11.23 13.17
C SER A 187 -11.48 11.27 14.42
N LEU A 188 -11.82 10.10 14.98
CA LEU A 188 -12.56 9.98 16.24
C LEU A 188 -11.76 10.55 17.41
N LEU A 189 -10.48 10.19 17.54
CA LEU A 189 -9.61 10.67 18.62
C LEU A 189 -9.45 12.19 18.58
N VAL A 190 -9.16 12.75 17.39
CA VAL A 190 -9.03 14.20 17.21
C VAL A 190 -10.33 14.93 17.55
N SER A 191 -11.48 14.38 17.17
CA SER A 191 -12.80 14.95 17.50
C SER A 191 -13.04 15.01 19.01
N VAL A 192 -12.69 13.95 19.75
CA VAL A 192 -12.78 13.91 21.21
C VAL A 192 -11.85 14.96 21.84
N CYS A 193 -10.61 15.07 21.36
CA CYS A 193 -9.67 16.09 21.84
C CYS A 193 -10.22 17.51 21.64
N MET A 194 -10.78 17.83 20.47
CA MET A 194 -11.38 19.14 20.20
C MET A 194 -12.50 19.47 21.21
N ILE A 195 -13.40 18.53 21.47
CA ILE A 195 -14.50 18.71 22.44
C ILE A 195 -13.94 19.02 23.85
N THR A 196 -12.92 18.28 24.29
CA THR A 196 -12.32 18.50 25.62
C THR A 196 -11.67 19.88 25.76
N VAL A 197 -10.99 20.34 24.70
CA VAL A 197 -10.37 21.68 24.68
C VAL A 197 -11.44 22.76 24.74
N THR A 198 -12.52 22.64 23.97
CA THR A 198 -13.63 23.60 24.00
C THR A 198 -14.28 23.66 25.39
N TYR A 199 -14.50 22.52 26.04
CA TYR A 199 -15.03 22.51 27.41
C TYR A 199 -14.08 23.21 28.40
N MET A 200 -12.78 22.91 28.32
CA MET A 200 -11.76 23.52 29.16
C MET A 200 -11.68 25.04 28.95
N GLN A 201 -11.79 25.50 27.71
CA GLN A 201 -11.84 26.93 27.36
C GLN A 201 -13.03 27.62 28.03
N VAL A 202 -14.23 27.06 27.92
CA VAL A 202 -15.45 27.64 28.53
C VAL A 202 -15.34 27.66 30.07
N TRP A 203 -14.80 26.60 30.66
CA TRP A 203 -14.58 26.53 32.11
C TRP A 203 -13.58 27.59 32.60
N ALA A 204 -12.48 27.78 31.87
CA ALA A 204 -11.48 28.80 32.19
C ALA A 204 -12.06 30.23 32.13
N VAL A 205 -12.90 30.51 31.13
CA VAL A 205 -13.59 31.80 30.99
C VAL A 205 -14.57 32.02 32.14
N LYS A 206 -15.37 31.02 32.52
CA LYS A 206 -16.25 31.12 33.70
C LYS A 206 -15.47 31.37 34.98
N GLY A 207 -14.35 30.68 35.19
CA GLY A 207 -13.47 30.91 36.33
C GLY A 207 -12.82 32.31 36.38
N LEU A 208 -12.74 33.02 35.25
CA LEU A 208 -12.31 34.42 35.20
C LEU A 208 -13.40 35.38 35.71
N PHE A 209 -14.66 35.07 35.44
CA PHE A 209 -15.82 35.89 35.82
C PHE A 209 -16.40 35.54 37.20
N ASP A 210 -16.16 34.34 37.71
CA ASP A 210 -16.61 33.90 39.05
C ASP A 210 -15.76 34.44 40.21
N LYS A 211 -14.70 35.22 39.93
CA LYS A 211 -14.07 36.02 40.99
C LYS A 211 -14.91 37.27 41.21
N PRO A 212 -15.52 37.48 42.39
CA PRO A 212 -16.17 38.74 42.69
C PRO A 212 -15.10 39.83 42.79
N ARG A 213 -14.83 40.50 41.67
CA ARG A 213 -14.03 41.74 41.63
C ARG A 213 -14.64 42.82 42.52
N SER A 214 -15.90 42.67 42.93
CA SER A 214 -16.57 43.56 43.88
C SER A 214 -15.97 43.48 45.29
N GLN A 215 -15.57 42.32 45.80
CA GLN A 215 -15.28 42.19 47.24
C GLN A 215 -13.94 42.82 47.65
N GLN A 216 -12.95 42.79 46.76
CA GLN A 216 -11.63 43.40 46.97
C GLN A 216 -11.66 44.94 46.85
N ASP A 217 -12.55 45.48 46.00
CA ASP A 217 -12.75 46.92 45.86
C ASP A 217 -13.63 47.49 47.00
N TYR A 218 -14.60 46.73 47.52
CA TYR A 218 -15.41 47.14 48.68
C TYR A 218 -14.59 47.20 49.98
N GLU A 219 -13.69 46.25 50.24
CA GLU A 219 -12.81 46.30 51.42
C GLU A 219 -11.80 47.45 51.34
N ALA A 220 -11.24 47.73 50.15
CA ALA A 220 -10.35 48.87 49.93
C ALA A 220 -11.07 50.22 50.16
N PHE A 221 -12.30 50.37 49.70
CA PHE A 221 -13.09 51.60 49.91
C PHE A 221 -13.49 51.80 51.39
N HIS A 222 -13.79 50.72 52.12
CA HIS A 222 -14.18 50.79 53.53
C HIS A 222 -12.99 51.08 54.48
N LEU A 223 -11.77 50.65 54.11
CA LEU A 223 -10.54 51.00 54.83
C LEU A 223 -10.15 52.47 54.62
N VAL A 224 -10.34 53.01 53.41
CA VAL A 224 -10.14 54.45 53.14
C VAL A 224 -11.17 55.31 53.87
N GLY A 225 -12.44 54.88 53.90
CA GLY A 225 -13.51 55.57 54.65
C GLY A 225 -13.28 55.60 56.16
N ARG A 226 -12.75 54.52 56.76
CA ARG A 226 -12.39 54.50 58.20
C ARG A 226 -11.23 55.44 58.54
N ASN A 227 -10.21 55.51 57.67
CA ASN A 227 -9.06 56.39 57.88
C ASN A 227 -9.38 57.88 57.66
N ALA A 228 -10.36 58.20 56.82
CA ALA A 228 -10.82 59.59 56.62
C ALA A 228 -11.61 60.13 57.82
N VAL A 229 -12.34 59.29 58.55
CA VAL A 229 -13.12 59.69 59.74
C VAL A 229 -12.23 59.78 61.01
N GLY A 230 -11.16 58.99 61.10
CA GLY A 230 -10.26 59.00 62.25
C GLY A 230 -9.25 60.15 62.32
N ASN A 231 -9.08 60.93 61.24
CA ASN A 231 -8.09 62.01 61.15
C ASN A 231 -8.72 63.42 61.15
N GLY A 232 -10.02 63.52 61.46
CA GLY A 232 -10.80 64.76 61.46
C GLY A 232 -11.40 65.14 62.83
N ALA A 233 -10.91 64.57 63.93
CA ALA A 233 -11.27 64.92 65.30
C ALA A 233 -10.03 65.39 66.09
#